data_AF-A0A100IJH7-F1
#
_entry.id   AF-A0A100IJH7-F1
#
_cell.length_a   1.000
_cell.length_b   1.000
_cell.length_c   1.000
_cell.angle_alpha   90.00
_cell.angle_beta   90.00
_cell.angle_gamma   90.00
#
_symmetry.space_group_name_H-M   'P 1'
#
loop_
_entity.id
_entity.type
_entity.pdbx_description
1 polymer ?
#
loop_
_entity_poly.entity_id
_entity_poly.type
_entity_poly.pdbx_seq_one_letter_code
_entity_poly.pdbx_strand_id
1 'polypeptide(L)'
;MSPRWFGREEFSPSVVVEMAKRWRILSHEEEVVMQGSEQRTAKQCRPYACILLKVRQVGSKPPVYGNMRIYKQIPTEETVGDRPEVRAKQAKVWVPRELRAYRQLMLKVSTFTPKLLDSLEGKQDADSLVPGGFIVWVVSEVISGIRLGDEESDDIFWSMEYCVRDQIRNSFKENYLKMASWGWLPIHRTCEDLVWVPESSTLFFVNWFMPTEVLAPRNWEEGILYGSGLLKPPTSPTFSIQLWNNSVEGWQG
;
A
#
# COMPACT_ATOMS: atom_id res chain seq x y z
N MET A 1 13.37 19.31 -14.15
CA MET A 1 12.31 18.36 -14.56
C MET A 1 12.67 17.03 -13.94
N SER A 2 11.86 16.48 -13.03
CA SER A 2 12.19 15.20 -12.39
C SER A 2 12.24 14.09 -13.45
N PRO A 3 13.23 13.19 -13.42
CA PRO A 3 13.25 12.04 -14.32
C PRO A 3 11.98 11.21 -14.11
N ARG A 4 11.32 10.86 -15.21
CA ARG A 4 10.22 9.87 -15.20
C ARG A 4 10.83 8.49 -15.29
N TRP A 5 10.53 7.63 -14.33
CA TRP A 5 11.15 6.32 -14.25
C TRP A 5 10.36 5.24 -14.99
N PHE A 6 9.08 5.49 -15.25
CA PHE A 6 8.20 4.65 -16.07
C PHE A 6 7.90 5.33 -17.41
N GLY A 7 8.14 4.60 -18.51
CA GLY A 7 7.87 5.11 -19.85
C GLY A 7 6.36 5.27 -20.08
N ARG A 8 5.93 6.38 -20.72
CA ARG A 8 4.50 6.59 -21.04
C ARG A 8 3.93 5.42 -21.84
N GLU A 9 4.67 4.93 -22.82
CA GLU A 9 4.22 3.88 -23.73
C GLU A 9 4.14 2.50 -23.05
N GLU A 10 5.03 2.25 -22.08
CA GLU A 10 5.13 0.97 -21.37
C GLU A 10 3.91 0.72 -20.46
N PHE A 11 3.31 1.78 -19.91
CA PHE A 11 2.18 1.69 -18.96
C PHE A 11 0.98 2.56 -19.33
N SER A 12 0.77 2.78 -20.64
CA SER A 12 -0.40 3.49 -21.13
C SER A 12 -1.70 2.69 -20.92
N PRO A 13 -2.87 3.36 -20.79
CA PRO A 13 -4.16 2.69 -20.82
C PRO A 13 -4.29 1.79 -22.05
N SER A 14 -4.91 0.62 -21.88
CA SER A 14 -5.07 -0.45 -22.88
C SER A 14 -3.88 -1.38 -23.09
N VAL A 15 -2.68 -1.05 -22.60
CA VAL A 15 -1.55 -1.99 -22.60
C VAL A 15 -1.91 -3.23 -21.77
N VAL A 16 -1.52 -4.40 -22.27
CA VAL A 16 -1.71 -5.68 -21.59
C VAL A 16 -0.37 -6.14 -21.03
N VAL A 17 -0.32 -6.31 -19.72
CA VAL A 17 0.81 -6.89 -19.00
C VAL A 17 0.61 -8.40 -18.91
N GLU A 18 1.58 -9.14 -19.46
CA GLU A 18 1.60 -10.59 -19.44
C GLU A 18 2.33 -11.08 -18.17
N MET A 19 1.59 -11.73 -17.27
CA MET A 19 2.09 -12.41 -16.08
C MET A 19 1.55 -13.85 -16.06
N ALA A 20 1.36 -14.48 -14.90
CA ALA A 20 0.61 -15.74 -14.84
C ALA A 20 -0.83 -15.56 -15.35
N LYS A 21 -1.39 -14.36 -15.16
CA LYS A 21 -2.62 -13.88 -15.80
C LYS A 21 -2.30 -12.66 -16.67
N ARG A 22 -3.26 -12.32 -17.53
CA ARG A 22 -3.17 -11.13 -18.40
C ARG A 22 -3.94 -9.98 -17.80
N TRP A 23 -3.30 -8.82 -17.69
CA TRP A 23 -3.86 -7.64 -17.05
C TRP A 23 -3.85 -6.45 -17.99
N ARG A 24 -5.02 -5.91 -18.31
CA ARG A 24 -5.14 -4.68 -19.08
C ARG A 24 -5.11 -3.48 -18.15
N ILE A 25 -4.24 -2.51 -18.44
CA ILE A 25 -4.15 -1.24 -17.72
C ILE A 25 -5.36 -0.36 -18.07
N LEU A 26 -5.99 0.20 -17.04
CA LEU A 26 -7.13 1.11 -17.14
C LEU A 26 -6.72 2.55 -16.89
N SER A 27 -5.98 2.80 -15.81
CA SER A 27 -5.55 4.12 -15.39
C SER A 27 -4.25 4.08 -14.58
N HIS A 28 -3.59 5.23 -14.53
CA HIS A 28 -2.44 5.51 -13.69
C HIS A 28 -2.89 6.32 -12.47
N GLU A 29 -2.52 5.86 -11.28
CA GLU A 29 -2.97 6.47 -10.02
C GLU A 29 -1.84 7.27 -9.36
N GLU A 30 -0.67 6.65 -9.19
CA GLU A 30 0.42 7.21 -8.38
C GLU A 30 1.79 6.72 -8.90
N GLU A 31 2.80 7.59 -8.88
CA GLU A 31 4.21 7.22 -9.05
C GLU A 31 5.01 7.71 -7.84
N VAL A 32 5.64 6.79 -7.11
CA VAL A 32 6.49 7.07 -5.94
C VAL A 32 7.93 6.75 -6.27
N VAL A 33 8.84 7.66 -5.91
CA VAL A 33 10.28 7.50 -6.14
C VAL A 33 11.01 7.55 -4.81
N MET A 34 11.67 6.45 -4.48
CA MET A 34 12.60 6.39 -3.36
C MET A 34 14.01 6.46 -3.91
N GLN A 35 14.51 7.67 -4.06
CA GLN A 35 15.86 7.92 -4.54
C GLN A 35 16.90 7.73 -3.42
N GLY A 36 18.14 7.37 -3.77
CA GLY A 36 19.21 7.26 -2.79
C GLY A 36 20.62 7.44 -3.37
N SER A 37 21.52 7.97 -2.54
CA SER A 37 22.95 8.13 -2.82
C SER A 37 23.75 6.87 -2.48
N GLU A 38 24.88 6.64 -3.15
CA GLU A 38 25.75 5.48 -2.88
C GLU A 38 26.10 5.33 -1.38
N GLN A 39 26.37 6.44 -0.69
CA GLN A 39 26.69 6.45 0.75
C GLN A 39 25.49 6.06 1.63
N ARG A 40 24.25 6.40 1.26
CA ARG A 40 23.02 6.03 1.98
C ARG A 40 22.56 4.61 1.63
N THR A 41 22.80 4.16 0.40
CA THR A 41 22.43 2.81 -0.05
C THR A 41 23.24 1.69 0.61
N ALA A 42 24.47 2.00 1.07
CA ALA A 42 25.29 1.07 1.84
C ALA A 42 24.69 0.74 3.24
N LYS A 43 23.84 1.62 3.78
CA LYS A 43 23.30 1.49 5.15
C LYS A 43 21.79 1.31 5.25
N GLN A 44 20.95 1.86 4.36
CA GLN A 44 19.51 1.91 4.70
C GLN A 44 18.43 1.90 3.61
N CYS A 45 18.67 2.12 2.32
CA CYS A 45 17.60 2.00 1.31
C CYS A 45 18.14 1.65 -0.09
N ARG A 46 17.43 0.79 -0.83
CA ARG A 46 17.71 0.50 -2.25
C ARG A 46 16.92 1.50 -3.09
N PRO A 47 17.51 2.23 -4.05
CA PRO A 47 16.75 3.16 -4.86
C PRO A 47 15.73 2.41 -5.71
N TYR A 48 14.48 2.86 -5.71
CA TYR A 48 13.44 2.30 -6.54
C TYR A 48 12.40 3.33 -6.93
N ALA A 49 11.73 3.07 -8.06
CA ALA A 49 10.48 3.71 -8.42
C ALA A 49 9.36 2.69 -8.33
N CYS A 50 8.18 3.14 -7.91
CA CYS A 50 6.96 2.34 -7.82
C CYS A 50 5.83 3.07 -8.52
N ILE A 51 5.12 2.38 -9.40
CA ILE A 51 3.91 2.90 -10.05
C ILE A 51 2.70 2.10 -9.60
N LEU A 52 1.59 2.76 -9.32
CA LEU A 52 0.28 2.17 -9.02
C LEU A 52 -0.65 2.36 -10.23
N LEU A 53 -1.21 1.24 -10.68
CA LEU A 53 -2.10 1.17 -11.84
C LEU A 53 -3.41 0.48 -11.45
N LYS A 54 -4.53 0.94 -12.02
CA LYS A 54 -5.76 0.14 -12.04
C LYS A 54 -5.71 -0.81 -13.22
N VAL A 55 -6.01 -2.08 -12.97
CA VAL A 55 -5.99 -3.13 -14.00
C VAL A 55 -7.26 -3.95 -13.99
N ARG A 56 -7.56 -4.56 -15.14
CA ARG A 56 -8.61 -5.56 -15.30
C ARG A 56 -8.03 -6.83 -15.91
N GLN A 57 -8.39 -7.98 -15.36
CA GLN A 57 -7.98 -9.27 -15.91
C GLN A 57 -8.62 -9.50 -17.28
N VAL A 58 -7.83 -9.88 -18.28
CA VAL A 58 -8.30 -10.17 -19.64
C VAL A 58 -8.92 -11.56 -19.69
N GLY A 59 -10.14 -11.65 -20.22
CA GLY A 59 -10.86 -12.91 -20.43
C GLY A 59 -11.59 -13.46 -19.20
N SER A 60 -11.55 -12.78 -18.04
CA SER A 60 -12.32 -13.20 -16.87
C SER A 60 -13.82 -12.89 -17.04
N LYS A 61 -14.64 -13.85 -16.62
CA LYS A 61 -16.10 -13.74 -16.48
C LYS A 61 -16.50 -14.37 -15.14
N PRO A 62 -17.01 -13.59 -14.16
CA PRO A 62 -17.21 -12.15 -14.17
C PRO A 62 -15.91 -11.33 -14.27
N PRO A 63 -15.97 -10.02 -14.58
CA PRO A 63 -14.79 -9.15 -14.60
C PRO A 63 -14.06 -9.12 -13.25
N VAL A 64 -12.74 -9.21 -13.30
CA VAL A 64 -11.86 -9.10 -12.11
C VAL A 64 -11.02 -7.84 -12.24
N TYR A 65 -11.06 -6.99 -11.24
CA TYR A 65 -10.30 -5.75 -11.15
C TYR A 65 -9.20 -5.87 -10.10
N GLY A 66 -8.07 -5.20 -10.33
CA GLY A 66 -6.93 -5.21 -9.43
C GLY A 66 -6.23 -3.86 -9.34
N ASN A 67 -5.52 -3.66 -8.24
CA ASN A 67 -4.49 -2.65 -8.09
C ASN A 67 -3.15 -3.32 -8.40
N MET A 68 -2.43 -2.83 -9.42
CA MET A 68 -1.12 -3.33 -9.79
C MET A 68 -0.06 -2.33 -9.34
N ARG A 69 0.82 -2.73 -8.42
CA ARG A 69 2.06 -2.00 -8.12
C ARG A 69 3.23 -2.65 -8.84
N ILE A 70 4.03 -1.84 -9.53
CA ILE A 70 5.26 -2.28 -10.20
C ILE A 70 6.43 -1.58 -9.55
N TYR A 71 7.31 -2.34 -8.91
CA TYR A 71 8.55 -1.87 -8.30
C TYR A 71 9.68 -2.07 -9.28
N LYS A 72 10.42 -1.01 -9.61
CA LYS A 72 11.56 -1.06 -10.51
C LYS A 72 12.78 -0.45 -9.83
N GLN A 73 13.91 -1.16 -9.85
CA GLN A 73 15.17 -0.61 -9.36
C GLN A 73 15.57 0.58 -10.22
N ILE A 74 15.96 1.68 -9.57
CA ILE A 74 16.52 2.85 -10.26
C ILE A 74 17.99 3.01 -9.87
N PRO A 75 18.79 3.73 -10.68
CA PRO A 75 20.19 3.99 -10.36
C PRO A 75 20.29 4.93 -9.16
N THR A 76 21.43 4.93 -8.47
CA THR A 76 21.71 5.98 -7.48
C THR A 76 21.78 7.36 -8.15
N GLU A 77 21.60 8.42 -7.35
CA GLU A 77 21.64 9.81 -7.83
C GLU A 77 22.90 10.11 -8.66
N GLU A 78 24.04 9.58 -8.23
CA GLU A 78 25.36 9.82 -8.83
C GLU A 78 25.53 9.15 -10.20
N THR A 79 24.75 8.10 -10.46
CA THR A 79 24.96 7.21 -11.61
C THR A 79 23.81 7.24 -12.61
N VAL A 80 22.79 8.06 -12.39
CA VAL A 80 21.64 8.20 -13.31
C VAL A 80 22.11 8.46 -14.74
N GLY A 81 23.10 9.34 -14.91
CA GLY A 81 23.66 9.73 -16.21
C GLY A 81 24.76 8.81 -16.75
N ASP A 82 25.19 7.80 -16.00
CA ASP A 82 26.30 6.94 -16.39
C ASP A 82 25.92 5.95 -17.51
N ARG A 83 26.92 5.25 -18.04
CA ARG A 83 26.68 4.20 -19.04
C ARG A 83 25.93 3.00 -18.42
N PRO A 84 25.11 2.26 -19.19
CA PRO A 84 24.37 1.10 -18.69
C PRO A 84 25.26 0.08 -17.96
N GLU A 85 26.51 -0.11 -18.39
CA GLU A 85 27.44 -1.07 -17.77
C GLU A 85 27.89 -0.66 -16.36
N VAL A 86 27.87 0.65 -16.05
CA VAL A 86 28.15 1.16 -14.70
C VAL A 86 26.93 0.94 -13.83
N ARG A 87 25.73 1.30 -14.32
CA ARG A 87 24.47 1.13 -13.57
C ARG A 87 24.16 -0.34 -13.31
N ALA A 88 24.47 -1.24 -14.25
CA ALA A 88 24.29 -2.68 -14.11
C ALA A 88 25.01 -3.27 -12.88
N LYS A 89 26.14 -2.67 -12.46
CA LYS A 89 26.87 -3.11 -11.25
C LYS A 89 26.06 -2.91 -9.97
N GLN A 90 25.02 -2.09 -10.00
CA GLN A 90 24.13 -1.86 -8.87
C GLN A 90 22.99 -2.86 -8.79
N ALA A 91 22.81 -3.71 -9.81
CA ALA A 91 21.72 -4.69 -9.87
C ALA A 91 21.65 -5.53 -8.59
N LYS A 92 20.47 -5.54 -7.96
CA LYS A 92 20.20 -6.33 -6.75
C LYS A 92 18.95 -7.16 -6.94
N VAL A 93 18.93 -8.31 -6.26
CA VAL A 93 17.69 -9.06 -6.04
C VAL A 93 16.99 -8.46 -4.84
N TRP A 94 15.71 -8.14 -4.99
CA TRP A 94 14.90 -7.58 -3.91
C TRP A 94 13.42 -7.91 -4.11
N VAL A 95 12.75 -8.20 -3.00
CA VAL A 95 11.31 -8.43 -2.95
C VAL A 95 10.69 -7.35 -2.06
N PRO A 96 9.71 -6.57 -2.55
CA PRO A 96 9.07 -5.54 -1.76
C PRO A 96 8.34 -6.14 -0.56
N ARG A 97 8.29 -5.38 0.54
CA ARG A 97 7.58 -5.78 1.77
C ARG A 97 6.09 -6.02 1.50
N GLU A 98 5.51 -5.28 0.56
CA GLU A 98 4.11 -5.49 0.12
C GLU A 98 3.88 -6.92 -0.36
N LEU A 99 4.72 -7.44 -1.26
CA LEU A 99 4.58 -8.81 -1.76
C LEU A 99 4.79 -9.86 -0.66
N ARG A 100 5.75 -9.63 0.24
CA ARG A 100 5.97 -10.50 1.42
C ARG A 100 4.75 -10.53 2.33
N ALA A 101 4.16 -9.37 2.61
CA ALA A 101 2.96 -9.25 3.43
C ALA A 101 1.76 -9.97 2.79
N TYR A 102 1.49 -9.70 1.50
CA TYR A 102 0.40 -10.36 0.78
C TYR A 102 0.53 -11.88 0.75
N ARG A 103 1.74 -12.42 0.54
CA ARG A 103 1.99 -13.86 0.63
C ARG A 103 1.66 -14.40 2.03
N GLN A 104 2.06 -13.70 3.09
CA GLN A 104 1.75 -14.10 4.46
C GLN A 104 0.25 -14.02 4.77
N LEU A 105 -0.43 -12.95 4.39
CA LEU A 105 -1.87 -12.76 4.60
C LEU A 105 -2.70 -13.83 3.86
N MET A 106 -2.26 -14.20 2.65
CA MET A 106 -2.86 -15.29 1.87
C MET A 106 -2.70 -16.64 2.59
N LEU A 107 -1.51 -16.94 3.14
CA LEU A 107 -1.29 -18.15 3.95
C LEU A 107 -2.15 -18.18 5.22
N LYS A 108 -2.45 -17.00 5.79
CA LYS A 108 -3.35 -16.86 6.95
C LYS A 108 -4.83 -16.85 6.57
N VAL A 109 -5.16 -16.94 5.27
CA VAL A 109 -6.53 -16.91 4.76
C VAL A 109 -7.27 -15.67 5.28
N SER A 110 -6.60 -14.52 5.23
CA SER A 110 -7.18 -13.26 5.72
C SER A 110 -8.49 -12.93 4.99
N THR A 111 -9.51 -12.54 5.75
CA THR A 111 -10.85 -12.20 5.25
C THR A 111 -11.14 -10.71 5.21
N PHE A 112 -10.18 -9.87 5.63
CA PHE A 112 -10.34 -8.43 5.83
C PHE A 112 -9.16 -7.64 5.24
N THR A 113 -8.42 -8.26 4.31
CA THR A 113 -7.37 -7.64 3.51
C THR A 113 -7.54 -8.04 2.05
N PRO A 114 -7.15 -7.20 1.08
CA PRO A 114 -7.18 -7.59 -0.33
C PRO A 114 -6.44 -8.90 -0.60
N LYS A 115 -6.98 -9.75 -1.48
CA LYS A 115 -6.28 -10.95 -1.94
C LYS A 115 -5.13 -10.58 -2.88
N LEU A 116 -4.05 -11.36 -2.83
CA LEU A 116 -3.04 -11.37 -3.88
C LEU A 116 -3.61 -12.10 -5.10
N LEU A 117 -3.82 -11.38 -6.19
CA LEU A 117 -4.39 -11.93 -7.42
C LEU A 117 -3.32 -12.48 -8.35
N ASP A 118 -2.15 -11.83 -8.41
CA ASP A 118 -1.01 -12.22 -9.24
C ASP A 118 0.29 -11.57 -8.72
N SER A 119 1.43 -12.14 -9.06
CA SER A 119 2.74 -11.53 -8.78
C SER A 119 3.81 -12.06 -9.73
N LEU A 120 4.74 -11.21 -10.13
CA LEU A 120 5.89 -11.60 -10.95
C LEU A 120 7.16 -10.96 -10.36
N GLU A 121 8.21 -11.75 -10.18
CA GLU A 121 9.54 -11.27 -9.83
C GLU A 121 10.44 -11.45 -11.05
N GLY A 122 11.02 -10.36 -11.53
CA GLY A 122 11.81 -10.35 -12.75
C GLY A 122 13.10 -9.55 -12.61
N LYS A 123 13.83 -9.50 -13.71
CA LYS A 123 15.03 -8.68 -13.88
C LYS A 123 14.83 -7.74 -15.06
N GLN A 124 15.36 -6.54 -14.90
CA GLN A 124 15.42 -5.53 -15.95
C GLN A 124 16.33 -5.98 -17.10
N ASP A 125 15.94 -5.63 -18.33
CA ASP A 125 16.67 -5.96 -19.55
C ASP A 125 17.94 -5.11 -19.71
N ALA A 126 18.65 -5.28 -20.83
CA ALA A 126 19.91 -4.59 -21.10
C ALA A 126 19.76 -3.06 -21.30
N ASP A 127 18.59 -2.62 -21.76
CA ASP A 127 18.30 -1.23 -22.12
C ASP A 127 17.60 -0.46 -20.99
N SER A 128 17.21 -1.16 -19.93
CA SER A 128 16.58 -0.60 -18.74
C SER A 128 17.51 0.30 -17.93
N LEU A 129 16.92 1.03 -16.97
CA LEU A 129 17.62 1.97 -16.10
C LEU A 129 18.75 1.32 -15.31
N VAL A 130 18.49 0.15 -14.74
CA VAL A 130 19.49 -0.67 -14.05
C VAL A 130 19.47 -2.06 -14.68
N PRO A 131 20.32 -2.33 -15.70
CA PRO A 131 20.33 -3.62 -16.36
C PRO A 131 20.60 -4.77 -15.37
N GLY A 132 19.77 -5.81 -15.41
CA GLY A 132 19.82 -6.92 -14.46
C GLY A 132 19.29 -6.61 -13.05
N GLY A 133 18.92 -5.35 -12.76
CA GLY A 133 18.28 -4.95 -11.50
C GLY A 133 16.88 -5.54 -11.35
N PHE A 134 16.32 -5.48 -10.15
CA PHE A 134 14.99 -6.06 -9.94
C PHE A 134 13.88 -5.27 -10.66
N ILE A 135 12.83 -6.00 -11.03
CA ILE A 135 11.51 -5.46 -11.34
C ILE A 135 10.46 -6.44 -10.81
N VAL A 136 9.48 -5.96 -10.04
CA VAL A 136 8.50 -6.80 -9.34
C VAL A 136 7.10 -6.25 -9.54
N TRP A 137 6.18 -7.11 -9.98
CA TRP A 137 4.76 -6.80 -10.13
C TRP A 137 3.97 -7.45 -9.00
N VAL A 138 3.07 -6.69 -8.41
CA VAL A 138 2.15 -7.14 -7.36
C VAL A 138 0.75 -6.72 -7.78
N VAL A 139 -0.17 -7.68 -7.95
CA VAL A 139 -1.57 -7.40 -8.26
C VAL A 139 -2.44 -7.80 -7.09
N SER A 140 -3.08 -6.83 -6.44
CA SER A 140 -4.00 -7.06 -5.34
C SER A 140 -5.45 -6.77 -5.74
N GLU A 141 -6.39 -7.37 -5.02
CA GLU A 141 -7.82 -7.20 -5.22
C GLU A 141 -8.29 -5.76 -4.98
N VAL A 142 -9.24 -5.30 -5.81
CA VAL A 142 -10.02 -4.10 -5.52
C VAL A 142 -11.23 -4.52 -4.70
N ILE A 143 -11.34 -3.99 -3.47
CA ILE A 143 -12.49 -4.23 -2.60
C ILE A 143 -13.65 -3.35 -3.03
N SER A 144 -14.81 -3.96 -3.27
CA SER A 144 -16.06 -3.24 -3.51
C SER A 144 -16.76 -3.01 -2.17
N GLY A 145 -16.89 -1.75 -1.79
CA GLY A 145 -17.49 -1.32 -0.53
C GLY A 145 -17.43 0.20 -0.40
N ILE A 146 -17.73 0.70 0.80
CA ILE A 146 -17.76 2.13 1.11
C ILE A 146 -16.37 2.52 1.63
N ARG A 147 -15.64 3.34 0.88
CA ARG A 147 -14.40 3.96 1.37
C ARG A 147 -14.76 4.96 2.47
N LEU A 148 -14.05 4.93 3.59
CA LEU A 148 -14.41 5.73 4.78
C LEU A 148 -13.99 7.21 4.69
N GLY A 149 -13.14 7.55 3.73
CA GLY A 149 -12.69 8.91 3.46
C GLY A 149 -11.84 8.99 2.19
N ASP A 150 -11.26 10.14 1.95
CA ASP A 150 -10.29 10.41 0.88
C ASP A 150 -9.10 11.22 1.43
N GLU A 151 -8.23 11.71 0.53
CA GLU A 151 -7.05 12.49 0.90
C GLU A 151 -7.40 13.80 1.65
N GLU A 152 -8.62 14.30 1.50
CA GLU A 152 -9.05 15.60 2.03
C GLU A 152 -9.90 15.48 3.29
N SER A 153 -10.71 14.42 3.44
CA SER A 153 -11.58 14.29 4.61
C SER A 153 -11.98 12.88 5.05
N ASP A 154 -12.42 12.79 6.30
CA ASP A 154 -13.03 11.62 6.92
C ASP A 154 -14.58 11.69 6.94
N ASP A 155 -15.17 12.59 6.16
CA ASP A 155 -16.59 12.94 6.25
C ASP A 155 -17.52 11.76 5.95
N ILE A 156 -17.13 10.84 5.06
CA ILE A 156 -17.94 9.66 4.74
C ILE A 156 -18.15 8.83 6.01
N PHE A 157 -17.07 8.55 6.76
CA PHE A 157 -17.17 7.87 8.06
C PHE A 157 -18.09 8.61 9.01
N TRP A 158 -17.91 9.93 9.21
CA TRP A 158 -18.69 10.71 10.17
C TRP A 158 -20.14 10.94 9.79
N SER A 159 -20.48 10.82 8.51
CA SER A 159 -21.86 10.86 8.02
C SER A 159 -22.66 9.58 8.32
N MET A 160 -21.97 8.49 8.72
CA MET A 160 -22.62 7.23 9.05
C MET A 160 -23.30 7.26 10.42
N GLU A 161 -24.36 6.46 10.55
CA GLU A 161 -25.03 6.19 11.83
C GLU A 161 -24.04 5.76 12.91
N TYR A 162 -24.25 6.23 14.14
CA TYR A 162 -23.38 5.94 15.28
C TYR A 162 -23.14 4.43 15.47
N CYS A 163 -24.18 3.61 15.34
CA CYS A 163 -24.06 2.16 15.48
C CYS A 163 -23.16 1.52 14.41
N VAL A 164 -23.12 2.09 13.19
CA VAL A 164 -22.22 1.63 12.12
C VAL A 164 -20.79 2.07 12.40
N ARG A 165 -20.59 3.31 12.87
CA ARG A 165 -19.27 3.82 13.26
C ARG A 165 -18.66 2.99 14.40
N ASP A 166 -19.47 2.58 15.37
CA ASP A 166 -19.03 1.71 16.46
C ASP A 166 -18.64 0.31 15.97
N GLN A 167 -19.43 -0.29 15.07
CA GLN A 167 -19.07 -1.56 14.42
C GLN A 167 -17.74 -1.46 13.65
N ILE A 168 -17.53 -0.37 12.92
CA ILE A 168 -16.28 -0.11 12.19
C ILE A 168 -15.10 -0.05 13.16
N ARG A 169 -15.20 0.66 14.30
CA ARG A 169 -14.12 0.73 15.30
C ARG A 169 -13.80 -0.61 15.92
N ASN A 170 -14.83 -1.38 16.28
CA ASN A 170 -14.66 -2.73 16.82
C ASN A 170 -13.96 -3.64 15.80
N SER A 171 -14.43 -3.63 14.55
CA SER A 171 -13.80 -4.37 13.44
C SER A 171 -12.36 -3.92 13.20
N PHE A 172 -12.09 -2.61 13.22
CA PHE A 172 -10.75 -2.05 13.09
C PHE A 172 -9.80 -2.60 14.16
N LYS A 173 -10.20 -2.54 15.44
CA LYS A 173 -9.40 -3.00 16.58
C LYS A 173 -9.07 -4.49 16.48
N GLU A 174 -10.09 -5.32 16.23
CA GLU A 174 -9.93 -6.77 16.11
C GLU A 174 -8.99 -7.13 14.95
N ASN A 175 -9.24 -6.57 13.78
CA ASN A 175 -8.46 -6.83 12.57
C ASN A 175 -7.02 -6.30 12.70
N TYR A 176 -6.82 -5.13 13.31
CA TYR A 176 -5.50 -4.56 13.58
C TYR A 176 -4.65 -5.48 14.45
N LEU A 177 -5.19 -5.93 15.59
CA LEU A 177 -4.48 -6.84 16.50
C LEU A 177 -4.17 -8.18 15.82
N LYS A 178 -5.11 -8.67 15.00
CA LYS A 178 -4.94 -9.91 14.24
C LYS A 178 -3.81 -9.80 13.21
N MET A 179 -3.72 -8.72 12.44
CA MET A 179 -2.60 -8.50 11.51
C MET A 179 -1.27 -8.34 12.25
N ALA A 180 -1.26 -7.58 13.35
CA ALA A 180 -0.07 -7.43 14.18
C ALA A 180 0.43 -8.78 14.69
N SER A 181 -0.47 -9.68 15.09
CA SER A 181 -0.13 -11.05 15.51
C SER A 181 0.43 -11.91 14.37
N TRP A 182 0.12 -11.56 13.11
CA TRP A 182 0.65 -12.20 11.92
C TRP A 182 1.96 -11.57 11.44
N GLY A 183 2.47 -10.57 12.15
CA GLY A 183 3.76 -9.94 11.87
C GLY A 183 3.71 -8.78 10.88
N TRP A 184 2.52 -8.26 10.54
CA TRP A 184 2.39 -7.21 9.52
C TRP A 184 1.36 -6.16 9.87
N LEU A 185 1.64 -4.90 9.52
CA LEU A 185 0.67 -3.81 9.55
C LEU A 185 0.87 -2.93 8.30
N PRO A 186 -0.19 -2.48 7.61
CA PRO A 186 -0.05 -1.48 6.55
C PRO A 186 0.53 -0.19 7.15
N ILE A 187 1.31 0.60 6.41
CA ILE A 187 1.83 1.89 6.92
C ILE A 187 0.68 2.87 7.13
N HIS A 188 -0.16 2.99 6.10
CA HIS A 188 -1.31 3.87 6.07
C HIS A 188 -2.55 3.10 6.56
N ARG A 189 -3.36 3.76 7.39
CA ARG A 189 -4.51 3.19 8.12
C ARG A 189 -5.60 4.24 8.34
N THR A 190 -5.56 5.34 7.58
CA THR A 190 -6.51 6.44 7.68
C THR A 190 -7.83 6.03 7.00
N CYS A 191 -8.88 6.83 7.16
CA CYS A 191 -10.18 6.57 6.52
C CYS A 191 -10.07 6.32 4.99
N GLU A 192 -9.12 6.96 4.31
CA GLU A 192 -8.82 6.71 2.89
C GLU A 192 -8.22 5.32 2.61
N ASP A 193 -7.70 4.58 3.60
CA ASP A 193 -7.17 3.21 3.44
C ASP A 193 -8.11 2.14 3.99
N LEU A 194 -9.33 2.53 4.34
CA LEU A 194 -10.32 1.68 4.97
C LEU A 194 -11.57 1.57 4.10
N VAL A 195 -11.98 0.34 3.80
CA VAL A 195 -13.21 0.06 3.05
C VAL A 195 -14.15 -0.76 3.91
N TRP A 196 -15.31 -0.20 4.23
CA TRP A 196 -16.39 -0.91 4.92
C TRP A 196 -17.27 -1.66 3.92
N VAL A 197 -17.49 -2.95 4.17
CA VAL A 197 -18.39 -3.80 3.38
C VAL A 197 -19.62 -4.12 4.24
N PRO A 198 -20.76 -3.41 4.03
CA PRO A 198 -21.95 -3.57 4.87
C PRO A 198 -22.52 -4.99 4.87
N GLU A 199 -22.47 -5.67 3.73
CA GLU A 199 -23.07 -6.99 3.54
C GLU A 199 -22.46 -8.06 4.44
N SER A 200 -21.17 -7.91 4.76
CA SER A 200 -20.43 -8.83 5.63
C SER A 200 -20.00 -8.18 6.95
N SER A 201 -20.44 -6.95 7.23
CA SER A 201 -20.01 -6.14 8.37
C SER A 201 -18.48 -6.18 8.59
N THR A 202 -17.72 -6.07 7.50
CA THR A 202 -16.26 -6.26 7.53
C THR A 202 -15.54 -4.99 7.12
N LEU A 203 -14.59 -4.56 7.96
CA LEU A 203 -13.67 -3.48 7.61
C LEU A 203 -12.41 -4.04 6.95
N PHE A 204 -12.18 -3.65 5.70
CA PHE A 204 -10.97 -4.00 4.95
C PHE A 204 -9.89 -2.95 5.12
N PHE A 205 -8.68 -3.41 5.45
CA PHE A 205 -7.46 -2.62 5.38
C PHE A 205 -6.88 -2.74 3.99
N VAL A 206 -6.97 -1.68 3.21
CA VAL A 206 -6.44 -1.63 1.83
C VAL A 206 -5.12 -0.83 1.80
N ASN A 207 -4.56 -0.63 0.60
CA ASN A 207 -3.27 0.05 0.42
C ASN A 207 -2.10 -0.51 1.25
N TRP A 208 -1.64 -1.70 0.86
CA TRP A 208 -0.50 -2.36 1.51
C TRP A 208 0.85 -1.87 0.99
N PHE A 209 0.94 -0.60 0.59
CA PHE A 209 2.21 -0.04 0.13
C PHE A 209 3.22 -0.02 1.28
N MET A 210 4.35 -0.73 1.06
CA MET A 210 5.50 -0.75 1.97
C MET A 210 5.14 -1.06 3.44
N PRO A 211 4.37 -2.12 3.74
CA PRO A 211 3.87 -2.38 5.08
C PRO A 211 5.01 -2.61 6.08
N THR A 212 4.71 -2.41 7.36
CA THR A 212 5.65 -2.59 8.46
C THR A 212 5.61 -4.03 8.95
N GLU A 213 6.80 -4.62 9.08
CA GLU A 213 6.99 -5.92 9.74
C GLU A 213 6.96 -5.71 11.25
N VAL A 214 6.12 -6.47 11.94
CA VAL A 214 5.90 -6.38 13.39
C VAL A 214 6.75 -7.46 14.06
N LEU A 215 7.82 -7.02 14.73
CA LEU A 215 8.83 -7.90 15.35
C LEU A 215 8.50 -8.27 16.80
N ALA A 216 7.57 -7.55 17.44
CA ALA A 216 7.13 -7.78 18.80
C ALA A 216 5.62 -7.57 18.91
N PRO A 217 4.93 -8.29 19.81
CA PRO A 217 3.50 -8.07 20.07
C PRO A 217 3.22 -6.59 20.34
N ARG A 218 2.16 -6.06 19.70
CA ARG A 218 1.68 -4.70 19.97
C ARG A 218 0.47 -4.76 20.89
N ASN A 219 0.51 -3.94 21.94
CA ASN A 219 -0.68 -3.67 22.73
C ASN A 219 -1.61 -2.75 21.95
N TRP A 220 -2.90 -2.85 22.24
CA TRP A 220 -3.88 -1.90 21.72
C TRP A 220 -3.74 -0.56 22.42
N GLU A 221 -3.79 0.51 21.64
CA GLU A 221 -3.83 1.89 22.12
C GLU A 221 -4.99 2.59 21.43
N GLU A 222 -5.88 3.23 22.18
CA GLU A 222 -7.05 3.93 21.60
C GLU A 222 -6.62 5.08 20.66
N GLY A 223 -5.40 5.60 20.82
CA GLY A 223 -4.80 6.58 19.89
C GLY A 223 -4.57 6.10 18.47
N ILE A 224 -4.60 4.79 18.26
CA ILE A 224 -4.58 4.25 16.91
C ILE A 224 -5.86 4.67 16.16
N LEU A 225 -7.01 4.70 16.83
CA LEU A 225 -8.26 5.14 16.20
C LEU A 225 -8.24 6.63 15.85
N TYR A 226 -7.69 7.46 16.75
CA TYR A 226 -7.48 8.89 16.46
C TYR A 226 -6.59 9.09 15.24
N GLY A 227 -5.41 8.45 15.23
CA GLY A 227 -4.47 8.53 14.10
C GLY A 227 -5.02 7.94 12.79
N SER A 228 -6.13 7.21 12.86
CA SER A 228 -6.82 6.63 11.71
C SER A 228 -8.01 7.48 11.23
N GLY A 229 -8.34 8.59 11.91
CA GLY A 229 -9.53 9.42 11.62
C GLY A 229 -10.84 8.84 12.15
N LEU A 230 -10.78 7.77 12.96
CA LEU A 230 -11.96 7.09 13.49
C LEU A 230 -12.42 7.66 14.84
N LEU A 231 -11.64 8.56 15.46
CA LEU A 231 -12.02 9.29 16.66
C LEU A 231 -11.70 10.77 16.50
N LYS A 232 -12.56 11.64 17.03
CA LYS A 232 -12.33 13.08 17.09
C LYS A 232 -12.07 13.51 18.54
N PRO A 233 -11.05 14.33 18.80
CA PRO A 233 -10.78 14.83 20.13
C PRO A 233 -11.94 15.71 20.61
N PRO A 234 -12.08 15.93 21.93
CA PRO A 234 -13.10 16.82 22.45
C PRO A 234 -12.93 18.22 21.85
N THR A 235 -14.04 18.91 21.60
CA THR A 235 -14.05 20.32 21.17
C THR A 235 -13.69 21.22 22.36
N SER A 236 -12.50 21.03 22.93
CA SER A 236 -11.98 21.83 24.03
C SER A 236 -10.74 22.61 23.55
N PRO A 237 -10.68 23.93 23.77
CA PRO A 237 -9.49 24.73 23.44
C PRO A 237 -8.26 24.34 24.29
N THR A 238 -8.43 23.51 25.33
CA THR A 238 -7.34 23.01 26.18
C THR A 238 -6.78 21.66 25.74
N PHE A 239 -7.40 20.99 24.74
CA PHE A 239 -6.86 19.72 24.24
C PHE A 239 -5.58 19.99 23.44
N SER A 240 -4.46 19.41 23.88
CA SER A 240 -3.20 19.40 23.15
C SER A 240 -2.78 17.97 22.91
N ILE A 241 -2.63 17.60 21.63
CA ILE A 241 -2.14 16.27 21.23
C ILE A 241 -0.74 15.97 21.78
N GLN A 242 0.07 17.01 22.02
CA GLN A 242 1.43 16.86 22.58
C GLN A 242 1.43 16.48 24.06
N LEU A 243 0.33 16.74 24.77
CA LEU A 243 0.16 16.44 26.19
C LEU A 243 -0.81 15.27 26.43
N TRP A 244 -1.19 14.59 25.34
CA TRP A 244 -2.20 13.56 25.40
C TRP A 244 -1.67 12.27 26.02
N ASN A 245 -2.37 11.75 27.04
CA ASN A 245 -1.97 10.57 27.82
C ASN A 245 -2.60 9.26 27.30
N ASN A 246 -3.01 9.21 26.03
CA ASN A 246 -3.77 8.09 25.43
C ASN A 246 -5.19 7.85 25.99
N SER A 247 -5.74 8.73 26.85
CA SER A 247 -7.14 8.64 27.30
C SER A 247 -8.13 9.20 26.27
N VAL A 248 -9.15 8.43 25.89
CA VAL A 248 -10.20 8.85 24.95
C VAL A 248 -11.50 9.27 25.64
N GLU A 249 -11.46 9.58 26.95
CA GLU A 249 -12.63 10.08 27.68
C GLU A 249 -13.12 11.44 27.13
N GLY A 250 -14.41 11.55 26.82
CA GLY A 250 -15.03 12.76 26.26
C GLY A 250 -14.77 12.99 24.76
N TRP A 251 -14.12 12.04 24.08
CA TRP A 251 -13.91 12.09 22.64
C TRP A 251 -15.20 11.78 21.89
N GLN A 252 -15.36 12.38 20.70
CA GLN A 252 -16.50 12.06 19.86
C GLN A 252 -16.28 10.70 19.21
N GLY A 253 -17.11 9.74 19.65
CA GLY A 253 -17.35 8.45 19.01
C GLY A 253 -18.47 8.51 17.99
#